data_AF-A0A3E0PV71-F1
#
_entry.id   AF-A0A3E0PV71-F1
#
_cell.length_a   1.000
_cell.length_b   1.000
_cell.length_c   1.000
_cell.angle_alpha   90.00
_cell.angle_beta   90.00
_cell.angle_gamma   90.00
#
_symmetry.space_group_name_H-M   'P 1'
#
loop_
_entity.id
_entity.type
_entity.pdbx_description
1 polymer ?
#
loop_
_entity_poly.entity_id
_entity_poly.type
_entity_poly.pdbx_seq_one_letter_code
_entity_poly.pdbx_strand_id
1 'polypeptide(L)'
;MAAPAEGDAMADLIDCPNCGVDVSRQALSCLSCGEALNNIPDAITPELIAALGDDELGDLLHSYVAEVLAEHGCDMLEGPTDSEVLESMPRCLRAVYTLSTLDFEVTNGGFYQWLTNSSGMLTQETLDDLVLIGAAVHVELLNHVIQLNRELESKHACFRRRWESPEPTFDRSEVDACWTDIEENYESHFDSLSHDYYQLQDDDSFWPRLVRFVREHSTECVHTRGELKEG
;
A
#
# COMPACT_ATOMS: atom_id res chain seq x y z
N MET A 1 -9.73 44.99 26.68
CA MET A 1 -9.92 43.89 25.70
C MET A 1 -8.57 43.22 25.58
N ALA A 2 -8.44 42.04 26.18
CA ALA A 2 -7.21 41.26 26.14
C ALA A 2 -7.16 40.52 24.79
N ALA A 3 -6.02 40.59 24.11
CA ALA A 3 -5.73 39.78 22.93
C ALA A 3 -5.70 38.29 23.34
N PRO A 4 -6.13 37.36 22.47
CA PRO A 4 -5.95 35.94 22.74
C PRO A 4 -4.46 35.62 22.73
N ALA A 5 -4.03 34.79 23.67
CA ALA A 5 -2.68 34.26 23.72
C ALA A 5 -2.50 33.32 22.52
N GLU A 6 -1.57 33.69 21.62
CA GLU A 6 -0.96 32.77 20.66
C GLU A 6 -0.16 31.74 21.47
N GLY A 7 -0.77 30.59 21.72
CA GLY A 7 -0.05 29.40 22.14
C GLY A 7 0.69 28.86 20.93
N ASP A 8 1.95 29.25 20.77
CA ASP A 8 2.92 28.54 19.96
C ASP A 8 2.99 27.09 20.47
N ALA A 9 2.32 26.18 19.77
CA ALA A 9 2.71 24.79 19.79
C ALA A 9 4.06 24.73 19.08
N MET A 10 5.17 24.96 19.81
CA MET A 10 6.49 24.65 19.30
C MET A 10 6.43 23.20 18.82
N ALA A 11 6.58 23.00 17.51
CA ALA A 11 6.71 21.67 16.95
C ALA A 11 7.78 20.93 17.77
N ASP A 12 7.41 19.79 18.35
CA ASP A 12 8.33 18.94 19.11
C ASP A 12 9.29 18.33 18.08
N LEU A 13 10.40 19.02 17.79
CA LEU A 13 11.36 18.62 16.77
C LEU A 13 12.46 17.73 17.38
N ILE A 14 12.96 16.78 16.59
CA ILE A 14 14.13 15.95 16.86
C ILE A 14 15.12 16.09 15.69
N ASP A 15 16.40 15.83 15.94
CA ASP A 15 17.40 15.72 14.87
C ASP A 15 17.26 14.36 14.17
N CYS A 16 17.13 14.35 12.84
CA CYS A 16 17.25 13.11 12.08
C CYS A 16 18.63 12.45 12.36
N PRO A 17 18.69 11.18 12.80
CA PRO A 17 19.94 10.54 13.19
C PRO A 17 20.93 10.35 12.03
N ASN A 18 20.44 10.34 10.78
CA ASN A 18 21.26 10.20 9.58
C ASN A 18 21.76 11.56 9.03
N CYS A 19 20.85 12.50 8.71
CA CYS A 19 21.24 13.78 8.07
C CYS A 19 21.30 15.01 9.00
N GLY A 20 20.84 14.90 10.25
CA GLY A 20 20.86 15.99 11.23
C GLY A 20 19.89 17.15 10.95
N VAL A 21 18.92 16.95 10.04
CA VAL A 21 17.85 17.93 9.79
C VAL A 21 16.78 17.82 10.88
N ASP A 22 16.29 18.97 11.35
CA ASP A 22 15.15 19.05 12.27
C ASP A 22 13.91 18.42 11.63
N VAL A 23 13.34 17.42 12.29
CA VAL A 23 12.12 16.71 11.87
C VAL A 23 11.13 16.67 13.02
N SER A 24 9.83 16.61 12.72
CA SER A 24 8.82 16.40 13.77
C SER A 24 9.14 15.10 14.53
N ARG A 25 9.01 15.10 15.86
CA ARG A 25 9.12 13.89 16.67
C ARG A 25 8.06 12.85 16.29
N GLN A 26 6.96 13.29 15.67
CA GLN A 26 5.91 12.41 15.16
C GLN A 26 6.18 11.94 13.72
N ALA A 27 7.21 12.47 13.05
CA ALA A 27 7.55 12.01 11.70
C ALA A 27 8.08 10.58 11.75
N LEU A 28 7.61 9.74 10.83
CA LEU A 28 8.03 8.35 10.70
C LEU A 28 9.35 8.23 9.93
N SER A 29 9.59 9.15 9.01
CA SER A 29 10.81 9.25 8.24
C SER A 29 11.27 10.69 8.07
N CYS A 30 12.57 10.87 7.81
CA CYS A 30 13.11 12.17 7.47
C CYS A 30 12.79 12.51 6.02
N LEU A 31 11.99 13.56 5.78
CA LEU A 31 11.68 14.03 4.43
C LEU A 31 12.92 14.45 3.62
N SER A 32 14.03 14.77 4.28
CA SER A 32 15.26 15.19 3.59
C SER A 32 16.12 14.02 3.11
N CYS A 33 16.14 12.89 3.81
CA CYS A 33 17.05 11.79 3.48
C CYS A 33 16.41 10.40 3.47
N GLY A 34 15.10 10.30 3.76
CA GLY A 34 14.35 9.05 3.81
C GLY A 34 14.62 8.18 5.03
N GLU A 35 15.47 8.61 5.97
CA GLU A 35 15.81 7.81 7.15
C GLU A 35 14.57 7.53 8.01
N ALA A 36 14.32 6.26 8.32
CA ALA A 36 13.30 5.88 9.29
C ALA A 36 13.71 6.40 10.69
N LEU A 37 12.83 7.17 11.32
CA LEU A 37 13.14 7.85 12.57
C LEU A 37 12.91 6.98 13.83
N ASN A 38 12.76 5.65 13.66
CA ASN A 38 12.44 4.67 14.70
C ASN A 38 11.19 5.02 15.55
N ASN A 39 10.25 5.76 14.97
CA ASN A 39 9.00 6.15 15.63
C ASN A 39 7.84 5.16 15.38
N ILE A 40 8.13 4.00 14.78
CA ILE A 40 7.13 2.94 14.60
C ILE A 40 6.95 2.24 15.96
N PRO A 41 5.74 2.23 16.53
CA PRO A 41 5.48 1.62 17.83
C PRO A 41 5.64 0.10 17.75
N ASP A 42 5.87 -0.53 18.89
CA ASP A 42 5.86 -2.00 18.99
C ASP A 42 4.43 -2.56 18.88
N ALA A 43 3.41 -1.75 19.21
CA ALA A 43 2.02 -2.18 19.17
C ALA A 43 1.08 -1.13 18.59
N ILE A 44 0.09 -1.60 17.84
CA ILE A 44 -1.09 -0.82 17.46
C ILE A 44 -2.15 -1.03 18.54
N THR A 45 -2.59 0.07 19.17
CA THR A 45 -3.64 0.03 20.20
C THR A 45 -4.81 0.94 19.81
N PRO A 46 -6.02 0.73 20.40
CA PRO A 46 -7.15 1.60 20.13
C PRO A 46 -6.90 3.05 20.54
N GLU A 47 -6.14 3.28 21.61
CA GLU A 47 -5.78 4.62 22.08
C GLU A 47 -4.88 5.34 21.07
N LEU A 48 -3.93 4.62 20.47
CA LEU A 48 -3.07 5.17 19.43
C LEU A 48 -3.88 5.51 18.17
N ILE A 49 -4.74 4.61 17.73
CA ILE A 49 -5.65 4.85 16.59
C ILE A 49 -6.51 6.10 16.85
N ALA A 50 -7.05 6.26 18.06
CA ALA A 50 -7.89 7.40 18.43
C ALA A 50 -7.12 8.74 18.53
N ALA A 51 -5.81 8.70 18.78
CA ALA A 51 -5.01 9.89 19.05
C ALA A 51 -4.48 10.59 17.78
N LEU A 52 -4.35 9.87 16.67
CA LEU A 52 -3.71 10.37 15.44
C LEU A 52 -4.70 11.07 14.50
N GLY A 53 -4.21 12.01 13.71
CA GLY A 53 -4.94 12.54 12.55
C GLY A 53 -5.15 11.47 11.48
N ASP A 54 -6.03 11.73 10.51
CA ASP A 54 -6.39 10.73 9.50
C ASP A 54 -5.20 10.37 8.59
N ASP A 55 -4.45 11.37 8.10
CA ASP A 55 -3.25 11.16 7.28
C ASP A 55 -2.15 10.45 8.09
N GLU A 56 -1.87 10.92 9.30
CA GLU A 56 -0.87 10.34 10.20
C GLU A 56 -1.18 8.88 10.57
N LEU A 57 -2.48 8.55 10.70
CA LEU A 57 -2.92 7.19 10.99
C LEU A 57 -2.66 6.26 9.80
N GLY A 58 -2.97 6.68 8.57
CA GLY A 58 -2.71 5.91 7.36
C GLY A 58 -1.22 5.60 7.20
N ASP A 59 -0.38 6.64 7.26
CA ASP A 59 1.07 6.53 7.14
C ASP A 59 1.66 5.62 8.22
N LEU A 60 1.26 5.80 9.48
CA LEU A 60 1.75 4.99 10.59
C LEU A 60 1.43 3.52 10.41
N LEU A 61 0.17 3.21 10.07
CA LEU A 61 -0.26 1.82 9.94
C LEU A 61 0.41 1.14 8.75
N HIS A 62 0.59 1.84 7.63
CA HIS A 62 1.35 1.33 6.50
C HIS A 62 2.81 1.04 6.90
N SER A 63 3.50 2.01 7.51
CA SER A 63 4.87 1.83 7.98
C SER A 63 5.00 0.70 9.01
N TYR A 64 4.03 0.58 9.93
CA TYR A 64 4.00 -0.50 10.91
C TYR A 64 3.93 -1.88 10.25
N VAL A 65 3.06 -2.05 9.25
CA VAL A 65 2.96 -3.33 8.53
C VAL A 65 4.23 -3.63 7.74
N ALA A 66 4.77 -2.64 7.01
CA ALA A 66 6.01 -2.81 6.26
C ALA A 66 7.18 -3.23 7.16
N GLU A 67 7.25 -2.68 8.37
CA GLU A 67 8.26 -3.02 9.35
C GLU A 67 8.07 -4.45 9.92
N VAL A 68 6.83 -4.88 10.19
CA VAL A 68 6.57 -6.27 10.60
C VAL A 68 6.98 -7.25 9.48
N LEU A 69 6.70 -6.93 8.23
CA LEU A 69 7.13 -7.73 7.09
C LEU A 69 8.67 -7.82 7.04
N ALA A 70 9.37 -6.68 7.17
CA ALA A 70 10.83 -6.64 7.18
C ALA A 70 11.43 -7.48 8.33
N GLU A 71 10.84 -7.47 9.52
CA GLU A 71 11.26 -8.30 10.66
C GLU A 71 11.17 -9.81 10.37
N HIS A 72 10.25 -10.21 9.50
CA HIS A 72 10.07 -11.60 9.07
C HIS A 72 10.93 -11.97 7.86
N GLY A 73 11.81 -11.06 7.42
CA GLY A 73 12.69 -11.27 6.27
C GLY A 73 11.97 -11.18 4.92
N CYS A 74 10.77 -10.59 4.90
CA CYS A 74 10.05 -10.27 3.68
C CYS A 74 10.74 -9.10 2.98
N ASP A 75 11.20 -9.30 1.75
CA ASP A 75 11.71 -8.21 0.92
C ASP A 75 10.58 -7.59 0.11
N MET A 76 10.20 -6.37 0.50
CA MET A 76 9.21 -5.52 -0.16
C MET A 76 9.46 -5.35 -1.67
N LEU A 77 10.71 -5.53 -2.14
CA LEU A 77 11.09 -5.41 -3.55
C LEU A 77 11.01 -6.72 -4.34
N GLU A 78 11.09 -7.88 -3.67
CA GLU A 78 11.10 -9.19 -4.35
C GLU A 78 9.70 -9.81 -4.52
N GLY A 79 8.67 -9.21 -3.90
CA GLY A 79 7.29 -9.67 -4.02
C GLY A 79 6.86 -10.68 -2.97
N PRO A 80 5.56 -11.04 -2.92
CA PRO A 80 5.00 -11.73 -1.78
C PRO A 80 5.43 -13.21 -1.74
N THR A 81 6.60 -13.43 -1.15
CA THR A 81 6.83 -14.47 -0.15
C THR A 81 6.02 -14.24 1.15
N ASP A 82 5.21 -13.18 1.18
CA ASP A 82 4.77 -12.44 2.36
C ASP A 82 3.31 -12.72 2.73
N SER A 83 2.62 -13.58 1.95
CA SER A 83 1.19 -13.88 2.14
C SER A 83 0.91 -14.43 3.53
N GLU A 84 1.77 -15.31 4.06
CA GLU A 84 1.54 -15.94 5.37
C GLU A 84 1.61 -14.92 6.53
N VAL A 85 2.60 -14.03 6.51
CA VAL A 85 2.75 -12.99 7.55
C VAL A 85 1.59 -12.00 7.44
N LEU A 86 1.29 -11.54 6.22
CA LEU A 86 0.20 -10.59 5.99
C LEU A 86 -1.19 -11.20 6.30
N GLU A 87 -1.40 -12.49 6.04
CA GLU A 87 -2.61 -13.22 6.40
C GLU A 87 -2.75 -13.43 7.91
N SER A 88 -1.64 -13.51 8.64
CA SER A 88 -1.66 -13.64 10.10
C SER A 88 -2.07 -12.36 10.82
N MET A 89 -1.97 -11.21 10.14
CA MET A 89 -2.32 -9.92 10.70
C MET A 89 -3.83 -9.68 10.79
N PRO A 90 -4.27 -8.80 11.71
CA PRO A 90 -5.61 -8.24 11.67
C PRO A 90 -5.99 -7.71 10.30
N ARG A 91 -7.23 -8.00 9.87
CA ARG A 91 -7.72 -7.59 8.55
C ARG A 91 -7.66 -6.08 8.33
N CYS A 92 -7.77 -5.25 9.38
CA CYS A 92 -7.56 -3.80 9.24
C CYS A 92 -6.17 -3.45 8.73
N LEU A 93 -5.13 -4.07 9.33
CA LEU A 93 -3.73 -3.75 9.01
C LEU A 93 -3.39 -4.25 7.60
N ARG A 94 -3.86 -5.46 7.26
CA ARG A 94 -3.76 -5.97 5.90
C ARG A 94 -4.42 -5.03 4.89
N ALA A 95 -5.64 -4.56 5.17
CA ALA A 95 -6.35 -3.64 4.29
C ALA A 95 -5.62 -2.30 4.14
N VAL A 96 -5.02 -1.76 5.21
CA VAL A 96 -4.18 -0.56 5.08
C VAL A 96 -3.02 -0.84 4.13
N TYR A 97 -2.31 -1.95 4.33
CA TYR A 97 -1.14 -2.27 3.53
C TYR A 97 -1.44 -2.52 2.04
N THR A 98 -2.43 -3.36 1.74
CA THR A 98 -2.80 -3.72 0.36
C THR A 98 -3.30 -2.50 -0.41
N LEU A 99 -4.15 -1.68 0.21
CA LEU A 99 -4.71 -0.48 -0.41
C LEU A 99 -3.67 0.65 -0.55
N SER A 100 -2.80 0.83 0.44
CA SER A 100 -1.68 1.80 0.31
C SER A 100 -0.75 1.39 -0.82
N THR A 101 -0.38 0.10 -0.90
CA THR A 101 0.46 -0.42 -1.98
C THR A 101 -0.20 -0.21 -3.35
N LEU A 102 -1.51 -0.44 -3.46
CA LEU A 102 -2.27 -0.14 -4.67
C LEU A 102 -2.12 1.33 -5.07
N ASP A 103 -2.37 2.25 -4.13
CA ASP A 103 -2.30 3.68 -4.40
C ASP A 103 -0.88 4.12 -4.77
N PHE A 104 0.15 3.66 -4.07
CA PHE A 104 1.55 3.96 -4.39
C PHE A 104 1.91 3.52 -5.81
N GLU A 105 1.53 2.32 -6.20
CA GLU A 105 1.89 1.78 -7.52
C GLU A 105 1.11 2.48 -8.63
N VAL A 106 -0.20 2.68 -8.43
CA VAL A 106 -1.07 3.31 -9.42
C VAL A 106 -0.72 4.80 -9.57
N THR A 107 -0.43 5.52 -8.50
CA THR A 107 -0.02 6.93 -8.58
C THR A 107 1.39 7.12 -9.16
N ASN A 108 2.27 6.11 -9.05
CA ASN A 108 3.63 6.16 -9.58
C ASN A 108 3.70 5.76 -11.07
N GLY A 109 3.01 4.69 -11.48
CA GLY A 109 3.09 4.16 -12.85
C GLY A 109 1.80 3.51 -13.38
N GLY A 110 0.66 3.82 -12.76
CA GLY A 110 -0.64 3.32 -13.17
C GLY A 110 -0.88 1.85 -12.83
N PHE A 111 -2.04 1.34 -13.26
CA PHE A 111 -2.43 -0.06 -13.05
C PHE A 111 -1.52 -1.02 -13.78
N TYR A 112 -0.87 -0.56 -14.86
CA TYR A 112 0.13 -1.35 -15.54
C TYR A 112 1.32 -1.65 -14.62
N GLN A 113 1.89 -0.64 -13.96
CA GLN A 113 2.97 -0.85 -12.99
C GLN A 113 2.54 -1.76 -11.84
N TRP A 114 1.36 -1.55 -11.27
CA TRP A 114 0.78 -2.46 -10.27
C TRP A 114 0.77 -3.92 -10.75
N LEU A 115 0.32 -4.17 -11.99
CA LEU A 115 0.22 -5.53 -12.52
C LEU A 115 1.57 -6.13 -12.90
N THR A 116 2.59 -5.35 -13.26
CA THR A 116 3.89 -5.89 -13.64
C THR A 116 4.84 -6.04 -12.47
N ASN A 117 4.73 -5.17 -11.46
CA ASN A 117 5.43 -5.32 -10.21
C ASN A 117 4.81 -6.46 -9.40
N SER A 118 5.55 -6.94 -8.41
CA SER A 118 5.09 -8.02 -7.55
C SER A 118 3.87 -7.67 -6.69
N SER A 119 3.59 -6.38 -6.50
CA SER A 119 2.40 -5.86 -5.84
C SER A 119 1.10 -6.40 -6.46
N GLY A 120 1.07 -6.61 -7.78
CA GLY A 120 -0.10 -7.17 -8.45
C GLY A 120 -0.46 -8.61 -8.05
N MET A 121 0.43 -9.35 -7.37
CA MET A 121 0.07 -10.64 -6.76
C MET A 121 -1.00 -10.50 -5.66
N LEU A 122 -1.11 -9.31 -5.04
CA LEU A 122 -2.10 -8.99 -3.99
C LEU A 122 -3.45 -8.55 -4.57
N THR A 123 -3.67 -8.68 -5.89
CA THR A 123 -4.86 -8.11 -6.56
C THR A 123 -6.18 -8.61 -5.98
N GLN A 124 -6.27 -9.90 -5.60
CA GLN A 124 -7.52 -10.44 -5.05
C GLN A 124 -7.75 -9.97 -3.62
N GLU A 125 -6.70 -9.95 -2.79
CA GLU A 125 -6.73 -9.45 -1.42
C GLU A 125 -7.14 -7.98 -1.40
N THR A 126 -6.54 -7.19 -2.30
CA THR A 126 -6.83 -5.77 -2.52
C THR A 126 -8.29 -5.57 -2.92
N LEU A 127 -8.82 -6.37 -3.85
CA LEU A 127 -10.23 -6.32 -4.24
C LEU A 127 -11.15 -6.61 -3.04
N ASP A 128 -10.84 -7.64 -2.26
CA ASP A 128 -11.62 -8.00 -1.09
C ASP A 128 -11.56 -6.89 0.00
N ASP A 129 -10.42 -6.21 0.13
CA ASP A 129 -10.23 -5.08 1.05
C ASP A 129 -11.01 -3.84 0.59
N LEU A 130 -11.05 -3.55 -0.70
CA LEU A 130 -11.92 -2.49 -1.26
C LEU A 130 -13.40 -2.77 -1.00
N VAL A 131 -13.84 -4.03 -1.12
CA VAL A 131 -15.20 -4.46 -0.79
C VAL A 131 -15.48 -4.28 0.71
N LEU A 132 -14.53 -4.69 1.56
CA LEU A 132 -14.64 -4.60 3.02
C LEU A 132 -14.94 -3.17 3.49
N ILE A 133 -14.25 -2.17 2.94
CA ILE A 133 -14.42 -0.76 3.32
C ILE A 133 -15.53 -0.04 2.53
N GLY A 134 -16.22 -0.74 1.63
CA GLY A 134 -17.30 -0.19 0.82
C GLY A 134 -16.83 0.85 -0.21
N ALA A 135 -15.65 0.66 -0.80
CA ALA A 135 -15.10 1.52 -1.86
C ALA A 135 -15.59 1.06 -3.25
N ALA A 136 -16.90 1.14 -3.48
CA ALA A 136 -17.55 0.54 -4.66
C ALA A 136 -16.98 1.01 -6.02
N VAL A 137 -16.62 2.29 -6.15
CA VAL A 137 -16.03 2.83 -7.40
C VAL A 137 -14.67 2.20 -7.68
N HIS A 138 -13.84 2.05 -6.65
CA HIS A 138 -12.54 1.38 -6.77
C HIS A 138 -12.70 -0.12 -7.07
N VAL A 139 -13.70 -0.78 -6.50
CA VAL A 139 -14.04 -2.17 -6.83
C VAL A 139 -14.37 -2.32 -8.32
N GLU A 140 -15.14 -1.38 -8.88
CA GLU A 140 -15.46 -1.40 -10.32
C GLU A 140 -14.21 -1.24 -11.19
N LEU A 141 -13.38 -0.23 -10.89
CA LEU A 141 -12.12 0.01 -11.61
C LEU A 141 -11.20 -1.23 -11.56
N LEU A 142 -10.96 -1.78 -10.36
CA LEU A 142 -10.06 -2.91 -10.19
C LEU A 142 -10.60 -4.18 -10.88
N ASN A 143 -11.92 -4.37 -10.95
CA ASN A 143 -12.51 -5.48 -11.72
C ASN A 143 -12.22 -5.35 -13.23
N HIS A 144 -12.26 -4.14 -13.79
CA HIS A 144 -11.86 -3.92 -15.20
C HIS A 144 -10.38 -4.21 -15.41
N VAL A 145 -9.51 -3.77 -14.50
CA VAL A 145 -8.08 -4.07 -14.52
C VAL A 145 -7.84 -5.58 -14.45
N ILE A 146 -8.51 -6.30 -13.56
CA ILE A 146 -8.45 -7.76 -13.43
C ILE A 146 -8.89 -8.46 -14.73
N GLN A 147 -9.91 -7.95 -15.40
CA GLN A 147 -10.36 -8.51 -16.67
C GLN A 147 -9.26 -8.39 -17.73
N LEU A 148 -8.68 -7.20 -17.92
CA LEU A 148 -7.58 -6.98 -18.86
C LEU A 148 -6.36 -7.86 -18.52
N ASN A 149 -6.03 -7.95 -17.23
CA ASN A 149 -4.96 -8.83 -16.75
C ASN A 149 -5.22 -10.29 -17.17
N ARG A 150 -6.42 -10.83 -16.91
CA ARG A 150 -6.77 -12.22 -17.28
C ARG A 150 -6.71 -12.45 -18.79
N GLU A 151 -7.09 -11.47 -19.60
CA GLU A 151 -6.96 -11.55 -21.05
C GLU A 151 -5.51 -11.66 -21.48
N LEU A 152 -4.62 -10.80 -20.95
CA LEU A 152 -3.18 -10.87 -21.19
C LEU A 152 -2.60 -12.21 -20.74
N GLU A 153 -2.90 -12.64 -19.51
CA GLU A 153 -2.44 -13.92 -18.98
C GLU A 153 -2.92 -15.10 -19.82
N SER A 154 -4.11 -15.03 -20.41
CA SER A 154 -4.62 -16.10 -21.29
C SER A 154 -3.84 -16.21 -22.60
N LYS A 155 -3.36 -15.08 -23.13
CA LYS A 155 -2.64 -14.97 -24.40
C LYS A 155 -1.14 -15.25 -24.26
N HIS A 156 -0.55 -14.78 -23.17
CA HIS A 156 0.90 -14.60 -23.03
C HIS A 156 1.44 -15.32 -21.81
N ALA A 157 2.25 -16.36 -22.01
CA ALA A 157 2.83 -17.12 -20.90
C ALA A 157 3.88 -16.30 -20.13
N CYS A 158 4.66 -15.45 -20.83
CA CYS A 158 5.50 -14.39 -20.25
C CYS A 158 4.76 -13.60 -19.17
N PHE A 159 3.59 -13.09 -19.51
CA PHE A 159 2.80 -12.28 -18.59
C PHE A 159 2.19 -13.11 -17.47
N ARG A 160 1.62 -14.28 -17.77
CA ARG A 160 1.03 -15.17 -16.74
C ARG A 160 1.99 -15.60 -15.65
N ARG A 161 3.25 -15.83 -16.01
CA ARG A 161 4.27 -16.38 -15.10
C ARG A 161 5.26 -15.32 -14.62
N ARG A 162 4.97 -14.04 -14.86
CA ARG A 162 5.88 -12.91 -14.59
C ARG A 162 6.35 -12.79 -13.14
N TRP A 163 5.62 -13.37 -12.20
CA TRP A 163 5.96 -13.37 -10.78
C TRP A 163 6.49 -14.71 -10.25
N GLU A 164 6.72 -15.71 -11.12
CA GLU A 164 7.27 -16.98 -10.67
C GLU A 164 8.74 -16.82 -10.23
N SER A 165 9.09 -17.48 -9.12
CA SER A 165 10.46 -17.60 -8.63
C SER A 165 10.90 -19.08 -8.62
N PRO A 166 12.05 -19.44 -9.23
CA PRO A 166 12.95 -18.57 -9.97
C PRO A 166 12.33 -18.04 -11.27
N GLU A 167 12.83 -16.89 -11.74
CA GLU A 167 12.33 -16.22 -12.94
C GLU A 167 12.27 -17.21 -14.13
N PRO A 168 11.10 -17.38 -14.77
CA PRO A 168 10.95 -18.30 -15.89
C PRO A 168 11.75 -17.83 -17.10
N THR A 169 12.36 -18.77 -17.80
CA THR A 169 13.03 -18.49 -19.07
C THR A 169 12.03 -18.52 -20.22
N PHE A 170 12.05 -17.45 -21.03
CA PHE A 170 11.24 -17.34 -22.25
C PHE A 170 12.12 -17.13 -23.48
N ASP A 171 11.61 -17.53 -24.64
CA ASP A 171 12.23 -17.12 -25.89
C ASP A 171 12.06 -15.60 -26.07
N ARG A 172 13.13 -14.91 -26.47
CA ARG A 172 13.10 -13.45 -26.63
C ARG A 172 12.00 -13.00 -27.59
N SER A 173 11.74 -13.75 -28.65
CA SER A 173 10.68 -13.40 -29.61
C SER A 173 9.28 -13.54 -29.02
N GLU A 174 9.07 -14.43 -28.05
CA GLU A 174 7.81 -14.52 -27.30
C GLU A 174 7.63 -13.29 -26.42
N VAL A 175 8.69 -12.88 -25.70
CA VAL A 175 8.68 -11.67 -24.86
C VAL A 175 8.47 -10.42 -25.70
N ASP A 176 9.15 -10.28 -26.84
CA ASP A 176 8.98 -9.12 -27.73
C ASP A 176 7.55 -9.06 -28.29
N ALA A 177 6.93 -10.21 -28.64
CA ALA A 177 5.54 -10.27 -29.09
C ALA A 177 4.54 -9.95 -27.97
N CYS A 178 4.83 -10.39 -26.74
CA CYS A 178 4.10 -10.07 -25.51
C CYS A 178 4.00 -8.54 -25.32
N TRP A 179 5.15 -7.87 -25.35
CA TRP A 179 5.24 -6.43 -25.16
C TRP A 179 4.63 -5.64 -26.32
N THR A 180 4.83 -6.08 -27.56
CA THR A 180 4.18 -5.45 -28.72
C THR A 180 2.66 -5.49 -28.61
N ASP A 181 2.07 -6.63 -28.21
CA ASP A 181 0.62 -6.73 -28.03
C ASP A 181 0.11 -5.83 -26.89
N ILE A 182 0.88 -5.72 -25.79
CA ILE A 182 0.57 -4.83 -24.68
C ILE A 182 0.54 -3.38 -25.14
N GLU A 183 1.60 -2.89 -25.78
CA GLU A 183 1.71 -1.52 -26.29
C GLU A 183 0.60 -1.22 -27.30
N GLU A 184 0.34 -2.12 -28.24
CA GLU A 184 -0.61 -1.87 -29.33
C GLU A 184 -2.09 -2.01 -28.89
N ASN A 185 -2.40 -2.91 -27.95
CA ASN A 185 -3.79 -3.32 -27.69
C ASN A 185 -4.27 -3.14 -26.24
N TYR A 186 -3.38 -2.88 -25.28
CA TYR A 186 -3.75 -2.84 -23.85
C TYR A 186 -3.32 -1.56 -23.13
N GLU A 187 -2.19 -0.95 -23.48
CA GLU A 187 -1.62 0.21 -22.80
C GLU A 187 -2.65 1.34 -22.67
N SER A 188 -3.28 1.74 -23.77
CA SER A 188 -4.32 2.78 -23.76
C SER A 188 -5.54 2.47 -22.87
N HIS A 189 -5.86 1.19 -22.65
CA HIS A 189 -6.94 0.80 -21.76
C HIS A 189 -6.52 0.90 -20.29
N PHE A 190 -5.29 0.48 -19.95
CA PHE A 190 -4.75 0.68 -18.61
C PHE A 190 -4.59 2.17 -18.29
N ASP A 191 -4.09 2.96 -19.24
CA ASP A 191 -3.98 4.41 -19.10
C ASP A 191 -5.34 5.07 -18.84
N SER A 192 -6.38 4.64 -19.56
CA SER A 192 -7.74 5.15 -19.33
C SER A 192 -8.22 4.82 -17.92
N LEU A 193 -8.00 3.59 -17.43
CA LEU A 193 -8.42 3.18 -16.08
C LEU A 193 -7.62 3.91 -15.00
N SER A 194 -6.31 4.10 -15.20
CA SER A 194 -5.48 4.90 -14.31
C SER A 194 -5.87 6.37 -14.32
N HIS A 195 -6.23 6.91 -15.48
CA HIS A 195 -6.78 8.26 -15.58
C HIS A 195 -8.07 8.39 -14.77
N ASP A 196 -9.00 7.44 -14.90
CA ASP A 196 -10.25 7.42 -14.13
C ASP A 196 -9.97 7.35 -12.62
N TYR A 197 -8.98 6.54 -12.21
CA TYR A 197 -8.51 6.47 -10.82
C TYR A 197 -8.00 7.84 -10.32
N TYR A 198 -7.20 8.56 -11.12
CA TYR A 198 -6.69 9.89 -10.75
C TYR A 198 -7.75 10.98 -10.68
N GLN A 199 -8.92 10.78 -11.31
CA GLN A 199 -10.02 11.75 -11.27
C GLN A 199 -10.95 11.56 -10.06
N LEU A 200 -10.77 10.48 -9.29
CA LEU A 200 -11.60 10.21 -8.12
C LEU A 200 -11.45 11.35 -7.11
N GLN A 201 -12.60 11.91 -6.70
CA GLN A 201 -12.67 12.96 -5.68
C GLN A 201 -12.66 12.33 -4.29
N ASP A 202 -12.51 13.14 -3.25
CA ASP A 202 -12.44 12.67 -1.84
C ASP A 202 -13.59 11.73 -1.44
N ASP A 203 -14.81 11.97 -1.94
CA ASP A 203 -15.98 11.13 -1.65
C ASP A 203 -15.91 9.73 -2.29
N ASP A 204 -15.21 9.62 -3.42
CA ASP A 204 -15.01 8.39 -4.18
C ASP A 204 -13.70 7.69 -3.80
N SER A 205 -12.73 8.44 -3.27
CA SER A 205 -11.48 7.95 -2.69
C SER A 205 -11.74 6.87 -1.63
N PHE A 206 -10.91 5.82 -1.65
CA PHE A 206 -11.00 4.81 -0.60
C PHE A 206 -10.40 5.29 0.72
N TRP A 207 -9.52 6.30 0.70
CA TRP A 207 -8.73 6.72 1.87
C TRP A 207 -9.61 7.13 3.07
N PRO A 208 -10.58 8.06 2.94
CA PRO A 208 -11.48 8.39 4.05
C PRO A 208 -12.29 7.19 4.55
N ARG A 209 -12.61 6.25 3.66
CA ARG A 209 -13.38 5.03 3.99
C ARG A 209 -12.54 4.05 4.79
N LEU A 210 -11.28 3.87 4.40
CA LEU A 210 -10.30 3.04 5.10
C LEU A 210 -10.03 3.58 6.51
N VAL A 211 -9.75 4.88 6.64
CA VAL A 211 -9.53 5.49 7.96
C VAL A 211 -10.75 5.35 8.87
N ARG A 212 -11.94 5.62 8.34
CA ARG A 212 -13.19 5.40 9.08
C ARG A 212 -13.34 3.94 9.52
N PHE A 213 -13.10 2.99 8.62
CA PHE A 213 -13.16 1.56 8.91
C PHE A 213 -12.21 1.19 10.06
N VAL A 214 -10.95 1.64 9.99
CA VAL A 214 -9.96 1.39 11.06
C VAL A 214 -10.42 1.97 12.40
N ARG A 215 -10.99 3.18 12.43
CA ARG A 215 -11.48 3.79 13.67
C ARG A 215 -12.68 3.05 14.26
N GLU A 216 -13.65 2.70 13.41
CA GLU A 216 -14.86 1.96 13.80
C GLU A 216 -14.54 0.55 14.31
N HIS A 217 -13.47 -0.06 13.80
CA HIS A 217 -13.00 -1.40 14.17
C HIS A 217 -11.70 -1.39 15.00
N SER A 218 -11.38 -0.29 15.67
CA SER A 218 -10.08 -0.08 16.35
C SER A 218 -9.66 -1.21 17.31
N THR A 219 -10.60 -1.87 17.98
CA THR A 219 -10.30 -3.02 18.86
C THR A 219 -9.92 -4.29 18.11
N GLU A 220 -10.35 -4.43 16.85
CA GLU A 220 -9.99 -5.54 15.98
C GLU A 220 -8.65 -5.30 15.27
N CYS A 221 -8.20 -4.05 15.19
CA CYS A 221 -6.96 -3.67 14.52
C CYS A 221 -5.70 -3.76 15.42
N VAL A 222 -5.84 -4.27 16.66
CA VAL A 222 -4.76 -4.38 17.63
C VAL A 222 -3.75 -5.45 17.23
N HIS A 223 -2.46 -5.11 17.29
CA HIS A 223 -1.36 -6.01 16.95
C HIS A 223 -0.10 -5.62 17.73
N THR A 224 0.76 -6.60 18.03
CA THR A 224 2.07 -6.40 18.67
C THR A 224 3.16 -7.05 17.82
N ARG A 225 4.23 -6.31 17.53
CA ARG A 225 5.42 -6.80 16.82
C ARG A 225 6.23 -7.75 17.70
N GLY A 226 6.94 -8.69 17.08
CA GLY A 226 7.79 -9.64 17.78
C GLY A 226 7.08 -10.77 18.55
N GLU A 227 5.75 -10.80 18.60
CA GLU A 227 4.99 -11.97 19.08
C GLU A 227 4.88 -13.02 17.97
N LEU A 228 5.96 -13.76 17.70
CA LEU A 228 5.80 -15.05 17.04
C LEU A 228 5.14 -16.00 18.04
N LYS A 229 3.93 -16.48 17.71
CA LYS A 229 3.41 -17.68 18.37
C LYS A 229 4.39 -18.81 18.07
N GLU A 230 5.10 -19.27 19.09
CA GLU A 230 5.74 -20.59 19.07
C GLU A 230 4.65 -21.61 18.69
N GLY A 231 4.70 -22.10 17.46
CA GLY A 231 3.94 -23.24 16.96
C GLY A 231 4.82 -24.46 16.89
#